data_AF-A0A4C2E1E8-F1
#
_entry.id   AF-A0A4C2E1E8-F1
#
_cell.length_a   1.000
_cell.length_b   1.000
_cell.length_c   1.000
_cell.angle_alpha   90.00
_cell.angle_beta   90.00
_cell.angle_gamma   90.00
#
_symmetry.space_group_name_H-M   'P 1'
#
loop_
_entity.id
_entity.type
_entity.pdbx_description
1 polymer ?
#
loop_
_entity_poly.entity_id
_entity_poly.type
_entity_poly.pdbx_seq_one_letter_code
_entity_poly.pdbx_strand_id
1 'polypeptide(L)'
;MAVVSSLPQFPDIQISLTLFHNVLNANEIRSKVAELPYAIIDARSICSMEQVYAAIYRALVEFRYGKLKTKSLHSECLYSLSATSNIGEAYKNFGIKEDSQVLLVIQIVNKDQQDLQ
;
A
#
# COMPACT_ATOMS: atom_id res chain seq x y z
N MET A 1 -6.84 10.55 10.30
CA MET A 1 -6.26 11.69 9.56
C MET A 1 -5.77 11.17 8.23
N ALA A 2 -6.09 11.82 7.12
CA ALA A 2 -5.64 11.43 5.78
C ALA A 2 -4.63 12.47 5.27
N VAL A 3 -3.54 12.00 4.70
CA VAL A 3 -2.51 12.82 4.05
C VAL A 3 -2.57 12.53 2.56
N VAL A 4 -2.77 13.58 1.76
CA VAL A 4 -2.74 13.50 0.30
C VAL A 4 -1.48 14.18 -0.20
N SER A 5 -0.77 13.51 -1.09
CA SER A 5 0.54 13.96 -1.59
C SER A 5 0.81 13.43 -2.99
N SER A 6 1.87 13.93 -3.62
CA SER A 6 2.43 13.41 -4.87
C SER A 6 3.94 13.41 -4.78
N LEU A 7 4.61 12.51 -5.50
CA LEU A 7 6.07 12.49 -5.57
C LEU A 7 6.55 13.40 -6.71
N PRO A 8 7.69 14.13 -6.56
CA PRO A 8 8.17 15.07 -7.58
C PRO A 8 8.36 14.46 -8.98
N GLN A 9 8.80 13.20 -9.05
CA GLN A 9 9.00 12.48 -10.33
C GLN A 9 7.70 11.93 -10.93
N PHE A 10 6.60 11.91 -10.17
CA PHE A 10 5.31 11.35 -10.57
C PHE A 10 4.16 12.34 -10.23
N PRO A 11 4.12 13.53 -10.85
CA PRO A 11 3.16 14.58 -10.51
C PRO A 11 1.70 14.25 -10.88
N ASP A 12 1.53 13.37 -11.86
CA ASP A 12 0.27 12.79 -12.34
C ASP A 12 -0.33 11.79 -11.35
N ILE A 13 0.46 11.32 -10.38
CA ILE A 13 0.02 10.32 -9.40
C ILE A 13 -0.31 10.99 -8.06
N GLN A 14 -1.53 10.77 -7.59
CA GLN A 14 -1.97 11.15 -6.26
C GLN A 14 -1.87 9.95 -5.31
N ILE A 15 -1.24 10.18 -4.16
CA ILE A 15 -1.07 9.21 -3.09
C ILE A 15 -1.88 9.69 -1.89
N SER A 16 -2.83 8.89 -1.45
CA SER A 16 -3.60 9.13 -0.22
C SER A 16 -3.21 8.09 0.83
N LEU A 17 -2.78 8.58 2.01
CA LEU A 17 -2.40 7.76 3.16
C LEU A 17 -3.38 8.03 4.30
N THR A 18 -4.06 7.00 4.78
CA THR A 18 -5.03 7.13 5.88
C THR A 18 -4.73 6.14 6.99
N LEU A 19 -4.60 6.65 8.22
CA LEU A 19 -4.41 5.84 9.43
C LEU A 19 -5.74 5.67 10.17
N PHE A 20 -6.16 4.41 10.33
CA PHE A 20 -7.32 4.01 11.11
C PHE A 20 -6.88 3.42 12.44
N HIS A 21 -7.61 3.72 13.52
CA HIS A 21 -7.40 3.18 14.85
C HIS A 21 -8.68 2.49 15.32
N ASN A 22 -8.56 1.61 16.32
CA ASN A 22 -9.68 0.87 16.92
C ASN A 22 -10.52 0.11 15.88
N VAL A 23 -9.85 -0.48 14.87
CA VAL A 23 -10.51 -1.29 13.85
C VAL A 23 -11.00 -2.60 14.47
N LEU A 24 -12.30 -2.87 14.31
CA LEU A 24 -12.97 -4.04 14.90
C LEU A 24 -13.27 -5.15 13.88
N ASN A 25 -13.21 -4.83 12.58
CA ASN A 25 -13.58 -5.71 11.49
C ASN A 25 -12.38 -6.12 10.61
N ALA A 26 -11.17 -6.18 11.19
CA ALA A 26 -9.94 -6.52 10.45
C ALA A 26 -10.03 -7.88 9.74
N ASN A 27 -10.68 -8.87 10.35
CA ASN A 27 -10.91 -10.18 9.72
C ASN A 27 -11.78 -10.08 8.45
N GLU A 28 -12.82 -9.24 8.47
CA GLU A 28 -13.67 -9.00 7.30
C GLU A 28 -12.93 -8.23 6.20
N ILE A 29 -12.13 -7.23 6.58
CA ILE A 29 -11.30 -6.48 5.63
C ILE A 29 -10.28 -7.42 4.97
N ARG A 30 -9.69 -8.33 5.75
CA ARG A 30 -8.70 -9.31 5.25
C ARG A 30 -9.29 -10.26 4.22
N SER A 31 -10.56 -10.69 4.37
CA SER A 31 -11.19 -11.55 3.36
C SER A 31 -11.46 -10.83 2.04
N LYS A 32 -11.65 -9.50 2.07
CA LYS A 32 -11.94 -8.68 0.89
C LYS A 32 -10.71 -7.97 0.30
N VAL A 33 -9.54 -8.04 0.95
CA VAL A 33 -8.35 -7.24 0.59
C VAL A 33 -7.90 -7.42 -0.87
N ALA A 34 -8.11 -8.59 -1.47
CA ALA A 34 -7.70 -8.88 -2.84
C ALA A 34 -8.56 -8.17 -3.90
N GLU A 35 -9.77 -7.73 -3.55
CA GLU A 35 -10.73 -7.06 -4.43
C GLU A 35 -10.70 -5.54 -4.25
N LEU A 36 -9.97 -5.05 -3.25
CA LEU A 36 -9.95 -3.65 -2.90
C LEU A 36 -8.82 -2.91 -3.63
N PRO A 37 -9.07 -1.73 -4.21
CA PRO A 37 -8.04 -0.89 -4.85
C PRO A 37 -7.25 -0.11 -3.79
N TYR A 38 -6.76 -0.81 -2.77
CA TYR A 38 -5.99 -0.25 -1.66
C TYR A 38 -4.87 -1.18 -1.22
N ALA A 39 -3.75 -0.59 -0.81
CA ALA A 39 -2.74 -1.30 -0.04
C ALA A 39 -3.10 -1.15 1.45
N ILE A 40 -3.49 -2.25 2.09
CA ILE A 40 -3.87 -2.26 3.50
C ILE A 40 -2.76 -2.92 4.32
N ILE A 41 -2.13 -2.13 5.18
CA ILE A 41 -0.92 -2.47 5.92
C ILE A 41 -1.21 -2.49 7.42
N ASP A 42 -0.64 -3.47 8.12
CA ASP A 42 -0.60 -3.51 9.58
C ASP A 42 0.36 -2.42 10.08
N ALA A 43 -0.18 -1.38 10.72
CA ALA A 43 0.62 -0.22 11.13
C ALA A 43 1.73 -0.55 12.14
N ARG A 44 1.65 -1.70 12.83
CA ARG A 44 2.72 -2.21 13.72
C ARG A 44 4.04 -2.47 12.98
N SER A 45 3.98 -2.68 11.67
CA SER A 45 5.14 -2.97 10.81
C SER A 45 5.83 -1.71 10.25
N ILE A 46 5.27 -0.52 10.54
CA ILE A 46 5.71 0.76 9.98
C ILE A 46 6.26 1.64 11.09
N CYS A 47 7.50 2.12 10.94
CA CYS A 47 8.14 3.01 11.91
C CYS A 47 8.04 4.50 11.54
N SER A 48 7.89 4.83 10.26
CA SER A 48 7.87 6.22 9.78
C SER A 48 7.15 6.37 8.44
N MET A 49 6.76 7.61 8.13
CA MET A 49 6.23 7.96 6.80
C MET A 49 7.30 7.80 5.71
N GLU A 50 8.58 8.01 6.03
CA GLU A 50 9.68 7.86 5.08
C GLU A 50 9.79 6.42 4.57
N GLN A 51 9.64 5.43 5.46
CA GLN A 51 9.59 4.01 5.08
C GLN A 51 8.46 3.75 4.07
N VAL A 52 7.27 4.32 4.31
CA VAL A 52 6.10 4.16 3.44
C VAL A 52 6.35 4.82 2.09
N TYR A 53 6.82 6.06 2.08
CA TYR A 53 7.12 6.78 0.83
C TYR A 53 8.24 6.13 0.03
N ALA A 54 9.26 5.56 0.67
CA ALA A 54 10.31 4.81 -0.02
C ALA A 54 9.74 3.57 -0.72
N ALA A 55 8.84 2.84 -0.06
CA ALA A 55 8.18 1.68 -0.66
C ALA A 55 7.25 2.08 -1.82
N ILE A 56 6.49 3.17 -1.68
CA ILE A 56 5.65 3.71 -2.75
C ILE A 56 6.51 4.17 -3.94
N TYR A 57 7.61 4.88 -3.68
CA TYR A 57 8.53 5.31 -4.73
C TYR A 57 9.10 4.11 -5.49
N ARG A 58 9.57 3.07 -4.79
CA ARG A 58 10.06 1.84 -5.41
C ARG A 58 8.99 1.17 -6.27
N ALA A 59 7.78 1.02 -5.75
CA ALA A 59 6.66 0.44 -6.49
C ALA A 59 6.31 1.25 -7.75
N LEU A 60 6.36 2.59 -7.68
CA LEU A 60 6.10 3.47 -8.81
C LEU A 60 7.19 3.43 -9.88
N VAL A 61 8.45 3.32 -9.48
CA VAL A 61 9.57 3.12 -10.41
C VAL A 61 9.40 1.81 -11.18
N GLU A 62 9.07 0.71 -10.48
CA GLU A 62 8.81 -0.59 -11.13
C GLU A 62 7.57 -0.55 -12.02
N PHE A 63 6.53 0.19 -11.63
CA PHE A 63 5.33 0.38 -12.44
C PHE A 63 5.60 1.16 -13.74
N ARG A 64 6.38 2.25 -13.66
CA ARG A 64 6.61 3.16 -14.80
C ARG A 64 7.70 2.67 -15.75
N TYR A 65 8.78 2.11 -15.21
CA TYR A 65 10.01 1.84 -15.95
C TYR A 65 10.40 0.35 -15.95
N GLY A 66 9.78 -0.46 -15.11
CA GLY A 66 10.11 -1.86 -14.92
C GLY A 66 8.93 -2.78 -15.20
N LYS A 67 8.82 -3.82 -14.38
CA LYS A 67 7.71 -4.76 -14.41
C LYS A 67 7.31 -5.11 -12.99
N LEU A 68 6.04 -4.90 -12.68
CA LEU A 68 5.46 -5.34 -11.41
C LEU A 68 5.69 -6.84 -11.21
N LYS A 69 6.16 -7.22 -10.02
CA LYS A 69 6.25 -8.63 -9.62
C LYS A 69 4.94 -9.14 -9.05
N THR A 70 4.11 -8.23 -8.56
CA THR A 70 2.79 -8.51 -8.02
C THR A 70 1.69 -8.13 -9.02
N LYS A 71 0.42 -8.30 -8.63
CA LYS A 71 -0.75 -8.14 -9.52
C LYS A 71 -1.18 -6.69 -9.71
N SER A 72 -0.90 -5.82 -8.74
CA SER A 72 -1.28 -4.40 -8.78
C SER A 72 -0.20 -3.53 -8.15
N LEU A 73 -0.23 -2.23 -8.46
CA LEU A 73 0.66 -1.25 -7.86
C LEU A 73 0.53 -1.22 -6.32
N HIS A 74 -0.66 -1.47 -5.78
CA HIS A 74 -0.90 -1.51 -4.34
C HIS A 74 -0.26 -2.73 -3.68
N SER A 75 -0.40 -3.91 -4.29
CA SER A 75 0.30 -5.09 -3.81
C SER A 75 1.82 -4.95 -3.96
N GLU A 76 2.27 -4.20 -4.97
CA GLU A 76 3.69 -3.91 -5.16
C GLU A 76 4.23 -2.98 -4.06
N CYS A 77 3.39 -2.12 -3.46
CA CYS A 77 3.79 -1.32 -2.30
C CYS A 77 4.08 -2.20 -1.08
N LEU A 78 3.24 -3.21 -0.80
CA LEU A 78 3.50 -4.18 0.27
C LEU A 78 4.77 -4.99 0.01
N TYR A 79 4.92 -5.47 -1.22
CA TYR A 79 6.17 -6.12 -1.64
C TYR A 79 7.37 -5.17 -1.51
N SER A 80 7.17 -3.89 -1.77
CA SER A 80 8.21 -2.87 -1.72
C SER A 80 8.70 -2.54 -0.30
N LEU A 81 7.90 -2.86 0.72
CA LEU A 81 8.32 -2.79 2.12
C LEU A 81 9.27 -3.93 2.53
N SER A 82 9.24 -5.06 1.80
CA SER A 82 10.08 -6.21 2.13
C SER A 82 11.53 -6.03 1.69
N ALA A 83 12.44 -6.48 2.55
CA ALA A 83 13.86 -6.65 2.23
C ALA A 83 14.14 -7.95 1.46
N THR A 84 13.19 -8.90 1.44
CA THR A 84 13.33 -10.18 0.72
C THR A 84 12.52 -10.14 -0.57
N SER A 85 12.87 -11.05 -1.51
CA SER A 85 12.12 -11.20 -2.76
C SER A 85 10.88 -12.09 -2.64
N ASN A 86 10.52 -12.54 -1.43
CA ASN A 86 9.39 -13.43 -1.22
C ASN A 86 8.08 -12.64 -1.01
N ILE A 87 7.19 -12.70 -2.01
CA ILE A 87 5.90 -11.99 -2.00
C ILE A 87 5.01 -12.46 -0.84
N GLY A 88 4.93 -13.77 -0.59
CA GLY A 88 4.09 -14.32 0.48
C GLY A 88 4.57 -13.89 1.87
N GLU A 89 5.89 -13.83 2.06
CA GLU A 89 6.49 -13.31 3.29
C GLU A 89 6.22 -11.82 3.47
N ALA A 90 6.34 -11.01 2.40
CA ALA A 90 6.00 -9.60 2.43
C ALA A 90 4.55 -9.38 2.88
N TYR A 91 3.60 -10.10 2.30
CA TYR A 91 2.19 -9.98 2.68
C TYR A 91 1.92 -10.44 4.10
N LYS A 92 2.62 -11.48 4.59
CA LYS A 92 2.49 -11.94 5.96
C LYS A 92 3.04 -10.93 6.98
N ASN A 93 4.14 -10.27 6.64
CA ASN A 93 4.85 -9.36 7.56
C ASN A 93 4.23 -7.97 7.61
N PHE A 94 3.83 -7.43 6.45
CA PHE A 94 3.33 -6.06 6.32
C PHE A 94 1.81 -5.97 6.10
N GLY A 95 1.18 -7.03 5.58
CA GLY A 95 -0.26 -7.07 5.39
C GLY A 95 -1.03 -7.19 6.71
N ILE A 96 -2.33 -6.89 6.65
CA ILE A 96 -3.21 -6.96 7.81
C ILE A 96 -3.37 -8.38 8.36
N LYS A 97 -3.54 -8.45 9.68
CA LYS A 97 -3.80 -9.67 10.44
C LYS A 97 -5.19 -9.60 11.07
N GLU A 98 -5.71 -10.74 11.49
CA GLU A 98 -7.04 -10.83 12.11
C GLU A 98 -7.16 -9.99 13.38
N ASP A 99 -6.06 -9.77 14.09
CA ASP A 99 -5.96 -8.98 15.33
C ASP A 99 -5.57 -7.50 15.10
N SER A 100 -5.46 -7.05 13.85
CA SER A 100 -4.96 -5.71 13.56
C SER A 100 -5.98 -4.64 13.94
N GLN A 101 -5.66 -3.82 14.94
CA GLN A 101 -6.52 -2.71 15.38
C GLN A 101 -6.15 -1.36 14.78
N VAL A 102 -4.96 -1.26 14.20
CA VAL A 102 -4.45 -0.03 13.59
C VAL A 102 -3.99 -0.34 12.17
N LEU A 103 -4.62 0.31 11.20
CA LEU A 103 -4.41 0.03 9.77
C LEU A 103 -3.91 1.28 9.06
N LEU A 104 -2.85 1.13 8.27
CA LEU A 104 -2.44 2.13 7.29
C LEU A 104 -3.00 1.72 5.93
N VAL A 105 -3.82 2.58 5.35
CA VAL A 105 -4.41 2.39 4.03
C VAL A 105 -3.75 3.33 3.04
N ILE A 106 -3.25 2.78 1.95
CA ILE A 106 -2.62 3.49 0.84
C ILE A 106 -3.53 3.39 -0.38
N GLN A 107 -3.91 4.53 -0.94
CA GLN A 107 -4.54 4.62 -2.25
C GLN A 107 -3.59 5.35 -3.20
N ILE A 108 -3.43 4.82 -4.41
CA ILE A 108 -2.63 5.44 -5.45
C ILE A 108 -3.50 5.60 -6.69
N VAL A 109 -3.75 6.83 -7.10
CA VAL A 109 -4.64 7.16 -8.22
C VAL A 109 -3.85 7.96 -9.25
N ASN A 110 -3.94 7.57 -10.52
CA ASN A 110 -3.46 8.39 -11.61
C ASN A 110 -4.52 9.45 -11.95
N LYS A 111 -4.18 10.73 -11.88
CA LYS A 111 -5.11 11.85 -12.12
C LYS A 111 -5.66 11.85 -13.54
N ASP A 112 -4.91 11.32 -14.51
CA ASP A 112 -5.31 11.28 -15.91
C ASP A 112 -6.15 10.05 -16.26
N GLN A 113 -6.15 9.03 -15.41
CA GLN A 113 -7.03 7.86 -15.52
C GLN A 113 -8.03 7.87 -14.38
N GLN A 114 -9.16 8.55 -14.60
CA GLN A 114 -10.38 8.19 -13.88
C GLN A 114 -10.71 6.74 -14.23
N ASP A 115 -10.76 5.89 -13.22
CA ASP A 115 -11.05 4.45 -13.27
C ASP A 115 -9.92 3.53 -13.78
N LEU A 116 -9.11 3.04 -12.84
CA LEU A 116 -8.84 1.60 -12.81
C LEU A 116 -9.38 1.05 -11.48
N GLN A 117 -10.56 0.44 -11.59
CA GLN A 117 -11.14 -0.48 -10.62
C GLN A 117 -10.30 -1.75 -10.53
#